data_AF-A0A5K7ZKE5-F1
#
_entry.id   AF-A0A5K7ZKE5-F1
#
_cell.length_a   1.000
_cell.length_b   1.000
_cell.length_c   1.000
_cell.angle_alpha   90.00
_cell.angle_beta   90.00
_cell.angle_gamma   90.00
#
_symmetry.space_group_name_H-M   'P 1'
#
loop_
_entity.id
_entity.type
_entity.pdbx_description
1 polymer ?
#
loop_
_entity_poly.entity_id
_entity_poly.type
_entity_poly.pdbx_seq_one_letter_code
_entity_poly.pdbx_strand_id
1 'polypeptide(L)'
;MKVERIGRFGTNLSRKLRPAMYEILEKYVEIRTNSGKMYDWDDIAMYVRNEFEEDTSPRLYKHIIVDGGQDFSPEMIRSLVAAIPKDGSLSFFGDVAQQIYGQRMSWRSAGLEIPQQWFFKENYRNTKQIAQLGLAISRMPFFHDIPDLLLH
;
A
#
# COMPACT_ATOMS: atom_id res chain seq x y z
N MET A 1 7.99 28.66 -11.13
CA MET A 1 8.35 28.17 -9.79
C MET A 1 8.71 26.69 -9.92
N LYS A 2 10.01 26.34 -9.90
CA LYS A 2 10.48 24.95 -10.00
C LYS A 2 10.37 24.33 -8.61
N VAL A 3 9.42 23.42 -8.42
CA VAL A 3 9.32 22.64 -7.18
C VAL A 3 10.22 21.41 -7.36
N GLU A 4 11.25 21.32 -6.52
CA GLU A 4 12.16 20.18 -6.46
C GLU A 4 11.41 18.99 -5.83
N ARG A 5 11.33 17.85 -6.53
CA ARG A 5 10.78 16.61 -5.97
C ARG A 5 11.76 16.06 -4.94
N ILE A 6 11.64 16.50 -3.71
CA ILE A 6 12.25 15.81 -2.57
C ILE A 6 11.43 14.53 -2.40
N GLY A 7 12.01 13.38 -2.76
CA GLY A 7 11.40 12.08 -2.49
C GLY A 7 11.08 11.91 -0.99
N ARG A 8 10.30 10.88 -0.64
CA ARG A 8 9.91 10.55 0.75
C ARG A 8 11.08 10.03 1.60
N PHE A 9 12.21 10.72 1.59
CA PHE A 9 13.35 10.47 2.45
C PHE A 9 13.16 11.24 3.77
N GLY A 10 12.75 10.50 4.80
CA GLY A 10 13.13 10.76 6.19
C GLY A 10 12.89 12.16 6.76
N THR A 11 11.64 12.62 6.84
CA THR A 11 11.28 13.66 7.81
C THR A 11 10.63 13.00 9.01
N ASN A 12 11.47 12.64 10.00
CA ASN A 12 10.98 12.37 11.34
C ASN A 12 10.39 13.67 11.87
N LEU A 13 9.08 13.85 11.69
CA LEU A 13 8.41 15.09 12.00
C LEU A 13 8.54 15.36 13.50
N SER A 14 9.23 16.44 13.87
CA SER A 14 9.43 16.75 15.29
C SER A 14 8.05 16.88 15.95
N ARG A 15 7.88 16.33 17.16
CA ARG A 15 6.60 16.38 17.89
C ARG A 15 6.03 17.80 18.00
N LYS A 16 6.91 18.81 17.98
CA LYS A 16 6.58 20.24 18.04
C LYS A 16 5.83 20.75 16.81
N LEU A 17 5.97 20.10 15.65
CA LEU A 17 5.33 20.51 14.40
C LEU A 17 3.93 19.89 14.19
N ARG A 18 3.54 18.90 15.01
CA ARG A 18 2.26 18.20 14.85
C ARG A 18 1.04 19.12 14.95
N PRO A 19 0.96 20.09 15.89
CA PRO A 19 -0.19 20.99 15.95
C PRO A 19 -0.35 21.82 14.69
N ALA A 20 0.72 22.46 14.21
CA ALA A 20 0.70 23.25 12.98
C ALA A 20 0.35 22.40 11.75
N MET A 21 0.84 21.17 11.66
CA MET A 21 0.46 20.25 10.57
C MET A 21 -1.02 19.87 10.61
N TYR A 22 -1.57 19.71 11.81
CA TYR A 22 -2.98 19.40 11.99
C TYR A 22 -3.86 20.59 11.57
N GLU A 23 -3.49 21.83 11.95
CA GLU A 23 -4.17 23.04 11.47
C GLU A 23 -4.13 23.17 9.94
N ILE A 24 -2.99 22.85 9.31
CA ILE A 24 -2.86 22.83 7.85
C ILE A 24 -3.78 21.78 7.22
N LEU A 25 -3.85 20.58 7.82
CA LEU A 25 -4.72 19.51 7.35
C LEU A 25 -6.20 19.90 7.45
N GLU A 26 -6.62 20.47 8.58
CA GLU A 26 -8.00 20.95 8.76
C GLU A 26 -8.34 22.02 7.71
N LYS A 27 -7.43 22.99 7.50
CA LYS A 27 -7.66 24.04 6.51
C LYS A 27 -7.73 23.49 5.08
N TYR A 28 -6.89 22.50 4.78
CA TYR A 28 -6.93 21.79 3.51
C TYR A 28 -8.29 21.10 3.29
N VAL A 29 -8.77 20.34 4.27
CA VAL A 29 -10.07 19.65 4.22
C VAL A 29 -11.21 20.65 4.05
N GLU A 30 -11.18 21.77 4.78
CA GLU A 30 -12.18 22.84 4.66
C GLU A 30 -12.25 23.42 3.24
N ILE A 31 -11.10 23.83 2.69
CA ILE A 31 -11.02 24.41 1.34
C ILE A 31 -11.48 23.39 0.29
N ARG A 32 -11.02 22.14 0.41
CA ARG A 32 -11.35 21.06 -0.50
C ARG A 32 -12.86 20.78 -0.50
N THR A 33 -13.45 20.65 0.69
CA THR A 33 -14.89 20.40 0.86
C THR A 33 -15.73 21.55 0.30
N ASN A 34 -15.36 22.80 0.61
CA ASN A 34 -16.03 23.99 0.08
C ASN A 34 -15.93 24.10 -1.47
N SER A 35 -14.93 23.46 -2.08
CA SER A 35 -14.80 23.36 -3.55
C SER A 35 -15.61 22.20 -4.16
N GLY A 36 -16.43 21.51 -3.37
CA GLY A 36 -17.22 20.36 -3.81
C GLY A 36 -16.44 19.05 -3.92
N LYS A 37 -15.20 19.00 -3.42
CA LYS A 37 -14.36 17.80 -3.42
C LYS A 37 -14.39 17.17 -2.04
N MET A 38 -15.20 16.12 -1.88
CA MET A 38 -15.37 15.46 -0.59
C MET A 38 -14.18 14.60 -0.18
N TYR A 39 -13.43 14.06 -1.15
CA TYR A 39 -12.34 13.12 -0.93
C TYR A 39 -11.13 13.46 -1.82
N ASP A 40 -9.97 12.90 -1.48
CA ASP A 40 -8.79 12.83 -2.31
C ASP A 40 -8.21 11.41 -2.35
N TRP A 41 -7.11 11.23 -3.07
CA TRP A 41 -6.49 9.92 -3.26
C TRP A 41 -5.89 9.32 -1.98
N ASP A 42 -5.49 10.16 -1.02
CA ASP A 42 -4.86 9.73 0.21
C ASP A 42 -5.90 9.36 1.29
N ASP A 43 -7.08 9.99 1.28
CA ASP A 43 -8.12 9.77 2.30
C ASP A 43 -9.32 8.91 1.85
N ILE A 44 -9.51 8.68 0.55
CA ILE A 44 -10.68 7.92 0.05
C ILE A 44 -10.80 6.53 0.70
N ALA A 45 -9.67 5.85 0.95
CA ALA A 45 -9.68 4.55 1.61
C ALA A 45 -10.22 4.62 3.04
N MET A 46 -9.88 5.69 3.78
CA MET A 46 -10.38 5.92 5.15
C MET A 46 -11.89 6.13 5.13
N TYR A 47 -12.38 6.98 4.23
CA TYR A 47 -13.83 7.23 4.12
C TYR A 47 -14.59 5.96 3.74
N VAL A 48 -14.10 5.19 2.75
CA VAL A 48 -14.72 3.90 2.39
C VAL A 48 -14.75 2.94 3.57
N ARG A 49 -13.68 2.87 4.38
CA ARG A 49 -13.67 2.04 5.58
C ARG A 49 -14.74 2.49 6.58
N ASN A 50 -14.84 3.79 6.85
CA ASN A 50 -15.82 4.34 7.79
C ASN A 50 -17.25 4.05 7.33
N GLU A 51 -17.55 4.22 6.04
CA GLU A 51 -18.86 3.86 5.48
C GLU A 51 -19.18 2.37 5.69
N PHE A 52 -18.20 1.48 5.51
CA PHE A 52 -18.40 0.05 5.80
C PHE A 52 -18.56 -0.25 7.30
N GLU A 53 -17.96 0.53 8.19
CA GLU A 53 -18.15 0.35 9.63
C GLU A 53 -19.59 0.69 10.07
N GLU A 54 -20.24 1.65 9.39
CA GLU A 54 -21.63 2.04 9.64
C GLU A 54 -22.64 1.19 8.84
N ASP A 55 -22.24 0.68 7.67
CA ASP A 55 -23.08 -0.15 6.81
C ASP A 55 -23.25 -1.57 7.36
N THR A 56 -24.48 -1.88 7.77
CA THR A 56 -24.91 -3.20 8.28
C THR A 56 -25.47 -4.11 7.19
N SER A 57 -25.52 -3.66 5.94
CA SER A 57 -26.01 -4.46 4.83
C SER A 57 -25.08 -5.66 4.55
N PRO A 58 -25.62 -6.75 3.98
CA PRO A 58 -24.79 -7.88 3.58
C PRO A 58 -23.70 -7.47 2.59
N ARG A 59 -22.46 -7.89 2.85
CA ARG A 59 -21.33 -7.63 1.96
C ARG A 59 -21.55 -8.30 0.60
N LEU A 60 -21.41 -7.52 -0.46
CA LEU A 60 -21.61 -7.98 -1.83
C LEU A 60 -20.53 -9.01 -2.25
N TYR A 61 -19.28 -8.76 -1.88
CA TYR A 61 -18.15 -9.59 -2.27
C TYR A 61 -17.66 -10.40 -1.09
N LYS A 62 -17.67 -11.73 -1.26
CA LYS A 62 -17.11 -12.65 -0.27
C LYS A 62 -15.59 -12.82 -0.42
N HIS A 63 -15.11 -12.78 -1.66
CA HIS A 63 -13.71 -13.03 -1.99
C HIS A 63 -13.18 -11.88 -2.84
N ILE A 64 -12.11 -11.24 -2.39
CA ILE A 64 -11.44 -10.14 -3.08
C ILE A 64 -10.03 -10.59 -3.46
N ILE A 65 -9.66 -10.36 -4.71
CA ILE A 65 -8.32 -10.61 -5.24
C ILE A 65 -7.73 -9.26 -5.66
N VAL A 66 -6.53 -8.98 -5.17
CA VAL A 66 -5.78 -7.75 -5.47
C VAL A 66 -4.50 -8.12 -6.20
N ASP A 67 -4.31 -7.52 -7.37
CA ASP A 67 -3.03 -7.55 -8.10
C ASP A 67 -2.24 -6.27 -7.82
N GLY A 68 -0.91 -6.34 -7.87
CA GLY A 68 -0.03 -5.23 -7.46
C GLY A 68 -0.15 -4.86 -5.97
N GLY A 69 -0.44 -5.83 -5.12
CA GLY A 69 -0.72 -5.60 -3.69
C GLY A 69 0.41 -4.92 -2.91
N GLN A 70 1.65 -4.95 -3.41
CA GLN A 70 2.79 -4.26 -2.80
C GLN A 70 2.66 -2.73 -2.78
N ASP A 71 1.80 -2.16 -3.63
CA ASP A 71 1.59 -0.71 -3.73
C ASP A 71 0.44 -0.19 -2.86
N PHE A 72 -0.22 -1.06 -2.11
CA PHE A 72 -1.36 -0.69 -1.28
C PHE A 72 -0.93 -0.10 0.08
N SER A 73 -1.56 1.00 0.47
CA SER A 73 -1.38 1.58 1.80
C SER A 73 -2.12 0.75 2.88
N PRO A 74 -1.76 0.88 4.16
CA PRO A 74 -2.49 0.21 5.24
C PRO A 74 -3.98 0.51 5.28
N GLU A 75 -4.35 1.74 4.95
CA GLU A 75 -5.75 2.15 4.96
C GLU A 75 -6.53 1.54 3.79
N MET A 76 -5.90 1.43 2.62
CA MET A 76 -6.49 0.73 1.46
C MET A 76 -6.75 -0.74 1.77
N ILE A 77 -5.84 -1.39 2.50
CA ILE A 77 -6.03 -2.78 2.91
C ILE A 77 -7.16 -2.90 3.93
N ARG A 78 -7.19 -2.03 4.95
CA ARG A 78 -8.25 -2.02 5.96
C ARG A 78 -9.64 -1.79 5.34
N SER A 79 -9.76 -0.91 4.35
CA SER A 79 -11.03 -0.66 3.68
C SER A 79 -11.53 -1.90 2.90
N LEU A 80 -10.63 -2.65 2.25
CA LEU A 80 -10.98 -3.92 1.59
C LEU A 80 -11.36 -5.02 2.58
N VAL A 81 -10.72 -5.06 3.75
CA VAL A 81 -11.09 -5.99 4.84
C VAL A 81 -12.49 -5.67 5.37
N ALA A 82 -12.82 -4.40 5.53
CA ALA A 82 -14.17 -3.99 5.95
C ALA A 82 -15.25 -4.35 4.92
N ALA A 83 -14.88 -4.47 3.65
CA ALA A 83 -15.76 -4.81 2.53
C ALA A 83 -16.11 -6.30 2.41
N ILE A 84 -15.43 -7.19 3.14
CA ILE A 84 -15.70 -8.64 3.12
C ILE A 84 -16.45 -9.10 4.38
N PRO A 85 -17.31 -10.14 4.28
CA PRO A 85 -17.92 -10.75 5.46
C PRO A 85 -16.87 -11.51 6.27
N LYS A 86 -17.20 -11.88 7.52
CA LYS A 86 -16.29 -12.59 8.45
C LYS A 86 -15.77 -13.93 7.90
N ASP A 87 -16.54 -14.60 7.05
CA ASP A 87 -16.19 -15.86 6.39
C ASP A 87 -15.67 -15.65 4.95
N GLY A 88 -15.31 -14.41 4.61
CA GLY A 88 -14.72 -14.03 3.34
C GLY A 88 -13.20 -14.19 3.30
N SER A 89 -12.61 -13.86 2.15
CA SER A 89 -11.15 -13.89 1.98
C SER A 89 -10.64 -12.72 1.17
N LEU A 90 -9.42 -12.29 1.49
CA LEU A 90 -8.66 -11.30 0.74
C LEU A 90 -7.32 -11.92 0.32
N SER A 91 -7.02 -11.90 -0.97
CA SER A 91 -5.79 -12.48 -1.52
C SER A 91 -5.01 -11.42 -2.29
N PHE A 92 -3.72 -11.29 -1.98
CA PHE A 92 -2.82 -10.34 -2.63
C PHE A 92 -1.83 -11.08 -3.52
N PHE A 93 -1.67 -10.58 -4.73
CA PHE A 93 -0.62 -10.93 -5.65
C PHE A 93 0.26 -9.70 -5.82
N GLY A 94 1.57 -9.90 -5.69
CA GLY A 94 2.50 -8.81 -5.75
C GLY A 94 3.93 -9.28 -5.84
N ASP A 95 4.79 -8.39 -6.35
CA ASP A 95 6.22 -8.59 -6.38
C ASP A 95 6.86 -7.72 -5.29
N VAL A 96 7.30 -8.36 -4.21
CA VAL A 96 7.97 -7.67 -3.09
C VAL A 96 9.24 -6.95 -3.56
N ALA A 97 9.88 -7.45 -4.63
CA ALA A 97 11.06 -6.82 -5.24
C ALA A 97 10.74 -5.48 -5.94
N GLN A 98 9.46 -5.12 -6.10
CA GLN A 98 9.01 -3.90 -6.76
C GLN A 98 8.24 -2.95 -5.81
N GLN A 99 8.29 -3.20 -4.50
CA GLN A 99 7.54 -2.40 -3.53
C GLN A 99 8.05 -0.95 -3.47
N ILE A 100 7.19 0.01 -3.82
CA ILE A 100 7.53 1.45 -3.80
C ILE A 100 7.17 2.11 -2.45
N TYR A 101 6.22 1.55 -1.69
CA TYR A 101 5.83 2.04 -0.37
C TYR A 101 6.71 1.43 0.73
N GLY A 102 7.77 2.14 1.12
CA GLY A 102 8.80 1.67 2.06
C GLY A 102 8.40 1.44 3.54
N GLN A 103 7.11 1.39 3.88
CA GLN A 103 6.71 0.99 5.23
C GLN A 103 6.33 -0.49 5.27
N ARG A 104 7.12 -1.27 6.01
CA ARG A 104 6.76 -2.62 6.43
C ARG A 104 5.54 -2.55 7.33
N MET A 105 4.36 -2.66 6.74
CA MET A 105 3.11 -2.76 7.48
C MET A 105 3.03 -4.12 8.15
N SER A 106 2.62 -4.15 9.42
CA SER A 106 2.21 -5.40 10.05
C SER A 106 0.82 -5.77 9.51
N TRP A 107 0.70 -6.86 8.77
CA TRP A 107 -0.59 -7.36 8.29
C TRP A 107 -1.63 -7.52 9.40
N ARG A 108 -1.19 -7.93 10.60
CA ARG A 108 -2.06 -7.97 11.80
C ARG A 108 -2.62 -6.60 12.16
N SER A 109 -1.81 -5.54 12.04
CA SER A 109 -2.28 -4.17 12.30
C SER A 109 -3.29 -3.64 11.27
N ALA A 110 -3.37 -4.28 10.10
CA ALA A 110 -4.39 -4.02 9.09
C ALA A 110 -5.64 -4.91 9.25
N GLY A 111 -5.72 -5.71 10.32
CA GLY A 111 -6.85 -6.62 10.57
C GLY A 111 -6.78 -7.92 9.78
N LEU A 112 -5.62 -8.25 9.21
CA LEU A 112 -5.41 -9.48 8.45
C LEU A 112 -4.57 -10.49 9.22
N GLU A 113 -5.08 -11.71 9.26
CA GLU A 113 -4.27 -12.89 9.51
C GLU A 113 -3.83 -13.46 8.17
N ILE A 114 -2.53 -13.71 8.01
CA ILE A 114 -2.00 -14.39 6.82
C ILE A 114 -1.81 -15.85 7.18
N PRO A 115 -2.78 -16.73 6.86
CA PRO A 115 -2.63 -18.15 7.14
C PRO A 115 -1.63 -18.82 6.20
N GLN A 116 -1.43 -18.26 4.99
CA GLN A 116 -0.65 -18.90 3.94
C GLN A 116 -0.01 -17.86 3.02
N GLN A 117 1.26 -18.11 2.64
CA GLN A 117 1.99 -17.33 1.65
C GLN A 117 2.56 -18.29 0.59
N TRP A 118 2.41 -17.91 -0.68
CA TRP A 118 2.91 -18.66 -1.82
C TRP A 118 4.01 -17.86 -2.53
N PHE A 119 5.11 -18.53 -2.87
CA PHE A 119 6.22 -17.92 -3.60
C PHE A 119 6.33 -18.53 -4.99
N PHE A 120 6.10 -17.73 -6.02
CA PHE A 120 6.30 -18.12 -7.41
C PHE A 120 7.72 -17.75 -7.84
N LYS A 121 8.62 -18.73 -7.90
CA LYS A 121 10.04 -18.51 -8.21
C LYS A 121 10.35 -18.60 -9.69
N GLU A 122 9.55 -19.33 -10.45
CA GLU A 122 9.80 -19.60 -11.86
C GLU A 122 9.48 -18.38 -12.75
N ASN A 123 10.47 -17.96 -13.55
CA ASN A 123 10.28 -16.90 -14.55
C ASN A 123 9.88 -17.52 -15.89
N TYR A 124 8.64 -17.29 -16.30
CA TYR A 124 8.12 -17.76 -17.59
C TYR A 124 8.15 -16.70 -18.70
N ARG A 125 8.58 -15.47 -18.39
CA ARG A 125 8.54 -14.33 -19.32
C ARG A 125 9.84 -14.17 -20.11
N ASN A 126 10.98 -14.39 -19.45
CA ASN A 126 12.30 -14.05 -19.95
C ASN A 126 13.16 -15.29 -20.20
N THR A 127 14.10 -15.19 -21.14
CA THR A 127 15.16 -16.19 -21.29
C THR A 127 16.05 -16.23 -20.05
N LYS A 128 16.75 -17.35 -19.85
CA LYS A 128 17.69 -17.51 -18.72
C LYS A 128 18.74 -16.39 -18.67
N GLN A 129 19.26 -15.96 -19.81
CA GLN A 129 20.27 -14.90 -19.89
C GLN A 129 19.74 -13.56 -19.40
N ILE A 130 18.51 -13.19 -19.80
CA ILE A 130 17.88 -11.93 -19.39
C ILE A 130 17.57 -11.95 -17.89
N ALA A 131 17.06 -13.07 -17.37
CA ALA A 131 16.79 -13.23 -15.94
C ALA A 131 18.08 -13.15 -15.09
N GLN A 132 19.17 -13.78 -15.55
CA GLN A 132 20.48 -13.70 -14.89
C GLN A 132 21.04 -12.29 -14.86
N LEU A 133 20.90 -11.52 -15.95
CA LEU A 133 21.32 -10.13 -16.00
C LEU A 133 20.52 -9.27 -15.00
N GLY A 134 19.19 -9.42 -14.96
CA GLY A 134 18.35 -8.69 -14.01
C GLY A 134 18.73 -8.97 -12.54
N LEU A 135 19.02 -10.24 -12.23
CA LEU A 135 19.47 -10.65 -10.90
C LEU A 135 20.87 -10.11 -10.55
N ALA A 136 21.79 -10.05 -11.51
CA ALA A 136 23.11 -9.47 -11.30
C ALA A 136 23.00 -7.95 -11.00
N ILE A 137 22.12 -7.25 -11.71
CA ILE A 137 21.86 -5.81 -11.50
C ILE A 137 21.24 -5.57 -10.11
N SER A 138 20.26 -6.37 -9.69
CA SER A 138 19.59 -6.19 -8.39
C SER A 138 20.54 -6.39 -7.19
N ARG A 139 21.68 -7.07 -7.38
CA ARG A 139 22.71 -7.29 -6.35
C ARG A 139 23.80 -6.21 -6.33
N MET A 140 23.77 -5.25 -7.26
CA MET A 140 24.77 -4.19 -7.29
C MET A 140 24.63 -3.26 -6.06
N PRO A 141 25.73 -2.67 -5.55
CA PRO A 141 25.69 -1.77 -4.39
C PRO A 141 24.78 -0.55 -4.55
N PHE A 142 24.38 -0.22 -5.78
CA PHE A 142 23.47 0.88 -6.08
C PHE A 142 21.98 0.51 -5.94
N PHE A 143 21.64 -0.77 -5.68
CA PHE A 143 20.28 -1.31 -5.60
C PHE A 143 19.90 -1.80 -4.17
N HIS A 144 20.50 -1.22 -3.14
CA HIS A 144 20.51 -1.75 -1.76
C HIS A 144 19.20 -1.71 -0.95
N ASP A 145 18.02 -1.53 -1.55
CA ASP A 145 16.76 -1.38 -0.80
C ASP A 145 15.62 -2.36 -1.16
N ILE A 146 15.84 -3.39 -2.00
CA ILE A 146 14.79 -4.41 -2.21
C ILE A 146 15.36 -5.84 -2.27
N PRO A 147 15.21 -6.66 -1.21
CA PRO A 147 15.81 -7.98 -1.17
C PRO A 147 15.01 -9.05 -1.92
N ASP A 148 15.77 -9.80 -2.72
CA ASP A 148 15.74 -11.26 -2.96
C ASP A 148 14.72 -11.88 -3.93
N LEU A 149 15.05 -11.79 -5.22
CA LEU A 149 14.84 -12.90 -6.17
C LEU A 149 15.84 -14.04 -5.85
N LEU A 150 15.40 -15.04 -5.08
CA LEU A 150 16.13 -16.30 -4.91
C LEU A 150 15.63 -17.36 -5.90
N LEU A 151 16.40 -17.58 -6.96
CA LEU A 151 16.33 -18.79 -7.79
C LEU A 151 17.42 -19.75 -7.30
N HIS A 152 17.02 -20.96 -6.89
CA HIS A 152 17.92 -22.10 -6.70
C HIS A 152 18.13 -22.82 -8.04
#